data_AF-A0A2H6B9M8-F1
#
_entry.id   AF-A0A2H6B9M8-F1
#
_cell.length_a   1.000
_cell.length_b   1.000
_cell.length_c   1.000
_cell.angle_alpha   90.00
_cell.angle_beta   90.00
_cell.angle_gamma   90.00
#
_symmetry.space_group_name_H-M   'P 1'
#
loop_
_entity.id
_entity.type
_entity.pdbx_description
1 polymer ?
#
loop_
_entity_poly.entity_id
_entity_poly.type
_entity_poly.pdbx_seq_one_letter_code
_entity_poly.pdbx_strand_id
1 'polypeptide(L)' 'MTVSSEAAMMERLEALEIRIAYQDEAIESLNQTITQQWALIDALQRQTAALGERLDDAANGVAPVDRPPPHY' A
#
# COMPACT_ATOMS: atom_id res chain seq x y z
N MET A 1 -40.58 -20.04 -32.06
CA MET A 1 -40.20 -18.72 -31.51
C MET A 1 -39.50 -18.82 -30.15
N THR A 2 -39.81 -19.82 -29.32
CA THR A 2 -39.21 -20.05 -27.98
C THR A 2 -37.73 -20.43 -28.00
N VAL A 3 -37.32 -21.34 -28.90
CA VAL A 3 -35.92 -21.81 -29.01
C VAL A 3 -34.92 -20.68 -29.32
N SER A 4 -35.34 -19.67 -30.09
CA SER A 4 -34.49 -18.51 -30.41
C SER A 4 -34.30 -17.57 -29.23
N SER A 5 -35.25 -17.53 -28.29
CA SER A 5 -35.13 -16.73 -27.07
C SER A 5 -34.20 -17.40 -26.05
N GLU A 6 -34.24 -18.73 -25.97
CA GLU A 6 -33.31 -19.50 -25.13
C GLU A 6 -31.87 -19.38 -25.63
N ALA A 7 -31.67 -19.46 -26.95
CA ALA A 7 -30.35 -19.25 -27.56
C ALA A 7 -29.77 -17.85 -27.24
N ALA A 8 -30.57 -16.79 -27.39
CA ALA A 8 -30.15 -15.43 -27.06
C ALA A 8 -29.85 -15.24 -25.55
N MET A 9 -30.60 -15.95 -24.69
CA MET A 9 -30.36 -15.94 -23.25
C MET A 9 -29.04 -16.64 -22.90
N MET A 10 -28.74 -17.78 -23.53
CA MET A 10 -27.49 -18.51 -23.36
C MET A 10 -26.28 -17.70 -23.81
N GLU A 11 -26.37 -17.04 -24.97
CA GLU A 11 -25.29 -16.16 -25.46
C GLU A 11 -25.01 -15.00 -24.50
N ARG A 12 -26.05 -14.38 -23.95
CA ARG A 12 -25.89 -13.32 -22.95
C ARG A 12 -25.28 -13.85 -21.65
N LEU A 13 -25.64 -15.07 -21.24
CA LEU A 13 -25.10 -15.70 -20.04
C LEU A 13 -23.61 -16.01 -20.21
N GLU A 14 -23.21 -16.61 -21.34
CA GLU A 14 -21.81 -16.86 -21.68
C GLU A 14 -20.98 -15.57 -21.70
N ALA A 15 -21.51 -14.51 -22.34
CA ALA A 15 -20.84 -13.21 -22.34
C ALA A 15 -20.68 -12.61 -20.93
N LEU A 16 -21.64 -12.84 -20.04
CA LEU A 16 -21.54 -12.39 -18.64
C LEU A 16 -20.54 -13.23 -17.86
N GLU A 17 -20.49 -14.55 -18.05
CA GLU A 17 -19.53 -15.44 -17.40
C GLU A 17 -18.09 -15.08 -17.78
N ILE A 18 -17.83 -14.84 -19.07
CA ILE A 18 -16.53 -14.37 -19.56
C ILE A 18 -16.15 -13.03 -18.89
N ARG A 19 -17.09 -12.09 -18.85
CA ARG A 19 -16.85 -10.78 -18.19
C ARG A 19 -16.62 -10.91 -16.69
N ILE A 20 -17.29 -11.84 -16.01
CA ILE A 20 -17.08 -12.09 -14.59
C ILE A 20 -15.67 -12.65 -14.36
N ALA A 21 -15.25 -13.66 -15.15
CA ALA A 21 -13.92 -14.23 -15.04
C ALA A 21 -12.80 -13.17 -15.21
N TYR A 22 -12.93 -12.27 -16.19
CA TYR A 22 -11.99 -11.15 -16.35
C TYR A 22 -12.02 -10.16 -15.18
N GLN A 23 -13.20 -9.91 -14.60
CA GLN A 23 -13.31 -9.02 -13.44
C GLN A 23 -12.70 -9.65 -12.19
N ASP A 24 -12.84 -10.96 -12.00
CA ASP A 24 -12.23 -11.69 -10.88
C ASP A 24 -10.69 -11.62 -10.96
N GLU A 25 -10.12 -11.82 -12.16
CA GLU A 25 -8.69 -11.65 -12.39
C GLU A 25 -8.22 -10.21 -12.12
N ALA A 26 -8.99 -9.21 -12.59
CA ALA A 26 -8.68 -7.81 -12.36
C ALA A 26 -8.74 -7.45 -10.87
N ILE A 27 -9.73 -7.94 -10.13
CA ILE A 27 -9.87 -7.73 -8.69
C ILE A 27 -8.68 -8.32 -7.95
N GLU A 28 -8.26 -9.53 -8.29
CA GLU A 28 -7.11 -10.18 -7.66
C GLU A 28 -5.81 -9.39 -7.94
N SER A 29 -5.59 -8.96 -9.19
CA SER A 29 -4.45 -8.12 -9.55
C SER A 29 -4.43 -6.79 -8.79
N LEU A 30 -5.59 -6.14 -8.64
CA LEU A 30 -5.72 -4.91 -7.88
C LEU A 30 -5.45 -5.14 -6.38
N ASN A 31 -5.95 -6.24 -5.80
CA ASN A 31 -5.73 -6.58 -4.41
C ASN A 31 -4.25 -6.82 -4.10
N GLN A 32 -3.54 -7.56 -4.97
CA GLN A 32 -2.10 -7.75 -4.88
C GLN A 32 -1.35 -6.42 -4.95
N THR A 33 -1.74 -5.55 -5.87
CA THR A 33 -1.15 -4.21 -6.02
C THR A 33 -1.35 -3.36 -4.78
N ILE A 34 -2.56 -3.32 -4.22
CA ILE A 34 -2.88 -2.55 -3.01
C ILE A 34 -2.06 -3.07 -1.82
N THR A 35 -1.97 -4.39 -1.66
CA THR A 35 -1.20 -5.02 -0.57
C THR A 35 0.28 -4.64 -0.65
N GLN A 36 0.87 -4.67 -1.86
CA GLN A 36 2.25 -4.24 -2.08
C GLN A 36 2.44 -2.75 -1.77
N GLN A 37 1.52 -1.89 -2.23
CA GLN A 37 1.59 -0.46 -1.95
C GLN A 37 1.47 -0.15 -0.46
N TRP A 38 0.63 -0.88 0.27
CA TRP A 38 0.51 -0.74 1.73
C TRP A 38 1.82 -1.05 2.43
N ALA A 39 2.49 -2.14 2.06
CA ALA A 39 3.80 -2.48 2.62
C ALA A 39 4.86 -1.39 2.36
N LEU A 40 4.83 -0.77 1.17
CA LEU A 40 5.72 0.34 0.83
C LEU A 40 5.40 1.58 1.66
N ILE A 41 4.12 1.94 1.81
CA ILE A 41 3.70 3.09 2.62
C ILE A 41 4.13 2.91 4.08
N ASP A 42 3.91 1.73 4.65
CA ASP A 42 4.31 1.40 6.02
C ASP A 42 5.84 1.48 6.21
N ALA A 43 6.61 1.01 5.23
CA ALA A 43 8.06 1.17 5.22
C ALA A 43 8.51 2.64 5.14
N LEU A 44 7.83 3.47 4.33
CA LEU A 44 8.12 4.90 4.22
C LEU A 44 7.73 5.65 5.50
N GLN A 45 6.60 5.31 6.12
CA GLN A 45 6.19 5.88 7.41
C GLN A 45 7.22 5.62 8.49
N ARG A 46 7.76 4.40 8.60
CA ARG A 46 8.86 4.10 9.53
C ARG A 46 10.12 4.90 9.25
N GLN A 47 10.52 5.02 7.99
CA GLN A 47 11.71 5.80 7.61
C GLN A 47 11.55 7.29 7.94
N THR A 48 10.39 7.87 7.64
CA THR A 48 10.12 9.28 7.95
C THR A 48 10.10 9.54 9.45
N ALA A 49 9.54 8.64 10.26
CA ALA A 49 9.60 8.73 11.71
C ALA A 49 11.05 8.68 12.24
N ALA A 50 11.85 7.73 11.76
CA ALA A 50 13.27 7.61 12.15
C ALA A 50 14.11 8.83 11.74
N LEU A 51 13.80 9.46 10.60
CA LEU A 51 14.44 10.71 10.20
C LEU A 51 14.03 11.88 11.10
N GLY A 52 12.77 11.92 11.54
CA GLY A 52 12.29 12.90 12.53
C GLY A 52 13.03 12.80 13.85
N GLU A 53 13.13 11.58 14.41
CA GLU A 53 13.87 11.32 15.66
C GLU A 53 15.34 11.78 15.57
N ARG A 54 16.03 11.45 14.47
CA ARG A 54 17.42 11.89 14.26
C ARG A 54 17.55 13.41 14.16
N LEU A 55 16.57 14.09 13.58
CA LEU A 55 16.58 15.54 13.48
C LEU A 55 16.35 16.18 14.85
N ASP A 56 15.43 15.64 15.64
CA ASP A 56 15.19 16.08 17.02
C ASP A 56 16.43 15.86 17.90
N ASP A 57 17.08 14.69 17.80
CA ASP A 57 18.33 14.40 18.50
C ASP A 57 19.45 15.37 18.10
N ALA A 58 19.59 15.68 16.81
CA ALA A 58 20.58 16.63 16.33
C ALA A 58 20.29 18.07 16.78
N ALA A 59 19.01 18.45 16.88
CA ALA A 59 18.59 19.76 17.37
C ALA A 59 18.76 19.90 18.89
N ASN A 60 18.53 18.82 19.64
CA ASN A 60 18.66 18.77 21.10
C ASN A 60 20.08 18.37 21.58
N GLY A 61 20.97 17.99 20.65
CA GLY A 61 22.39 17.70 20.88
C GLY A 61 23.15 18.95 21.32
N VAL A 62 23.05 19.25 22.60
CA VAL A 62 23.83 20.23 23.35
C VAL A 62 25.32 20.09 23.02
N ALA A 63 25.93 21.22 22.63
CA ALA A 63 27.38 21.38 22.45
C ALA A 63 28.18 20.71 23.59
N PRO A 64 29.38 20.15 23.33
CA PRO A 64 30.25 19.68 24.41
C PRO A 64 30.45 20.83 25.40
N VAL A 65 29.87 20.70 26.58
CA VAL A 65 30.05 21.68 27.65
C VAL A 65 31.44 21.44 28.20
N ASP A 66 32.39 22.11 27.58
CA ASP A 66 33.78 22.23 28.00
C ASP A 66 33.81 23.03 29.31
N ARG A 67 33.34 22.42 30.40
CA ARG A 67 33.46 22.97 31.74
C ARG A 67 34.76 22.42 32.35
N PRO A 68 35.74 23.29 32.64
CA PRO A 68 36.98 22.85 33.25
C PRO A 68 36.70 22.17 34.60
N PRO A 69 37.50 21.16 35.01
CA PRO A 69 37.29 20.45 36.26
C PRO A 69 37.40 21.39 37.46
N PRO A 70 36.60 21.19 38.53
CA PRO A 70 36.73 21.98 39.74
C PRO A 70 38.05 21.63 40.43
N HIS A 71 38.90 22.63 40.62
CA HIS A 71 40.11 22.50 41.44
C HIS A 71 39.73 22.48 42.93
N TYR A 72 40.20 21.46 43.65
CA TYR A 72 40.14 21.34 45.11
C TYR A 72 41.45 21.82 45.74
#